data_AF-A0A5C2FP26-F1
#
_entry.id   AF-A0A5C2FP26-F1
#
_cell.length_a   1.000
_cell.length_b   1.000
_cell.length_c   1.000
_cell.angle_alpha   90.00
_cell.angle_beta   90.00
_cell.angle_gamma   90.00
#
_symmetry.space_group_name_H-M   'P 1'
#
loop_
_entity.id
_entity.type
_entity.pdbx_description
1 polymer ?
#
loop_
_entity_poly.entity_id
_entity_poly.type
_entity_poly.pdbx_seq_one_letter_code
_entity_poly.pdbx_strand_id
1 'polypeptide(L)'
;MEAAKTINHEAQKKLGRRDLSERKLFNDAFSTNPAKPGASKLRLAKKDGGDTYANLHQGARAFAEGLYAGIRNPGMHQPQENHGGQQQLALQQTLLTFYMCDVSRHR
;
A
#
# COMPACT_ATOMS: atom_id res chain seq x y z
N MET A 1 16.37 -5.46 3.74
CA MET A 1 15.34 -5.30 2.69
C MET A 1 14.90 -3.83 2.64
N GLU A 2 15.58 -3.01 1.84
CA GLU A 2 15.45 -1.55 1.90
C GLU A 2 14.22 -1.01 1.15
N ALA A 3 13.88 -1.57 -0.01
CA ALA A 3 12.73 -1.10 -0.79
C ALA A 3 11.39 -1.17 -0.04
N ALA A 4 11.17 -2.21 0.79
CA ALA A 4 9.96 -2.32 1.60
C ALA A 4 9.86 -1.24 2.69
N LYS A 5 11.01 -0.83 3.25
CA LYS A 5 11.08 0.30 4.18
C LYS A 5 10.81 1.61 3.47
N THR A 6 11.41 1.82 2.29
CA THR A 6 11.18 3.00 1.45
C THR A 6 9.70 3.14 1.10
N ILE A 7 9.06 2.07 0.65
CA ILE A 7 7.63 2.10 0.29
C ILE A 7 6.77 2.46 1.48
N ASN A 8 7.03 1.89 2.65
CA ASN A 8 6.30 2.27 3.85
C ASN A 8 6.53 3.75 4.20
N HIS A 9 7.77 4.21 4.17
CA HIS A 9 8.09 5.61 4.45
C HIS A 9 7.36 6.56 3.50
N GLU A 10 7.37 6.29 2.20
CA GLU A 10 6.65 7.08 1.20
C GLU A 10 5.13 7.01 1.43
N ALA A 11 4.59 5.81 1.75
CA ALA A 11 3.19 5.60 2.13
C ALA A 11 2.76 6.50 3.29
N GLN A 12 3.52 6.43 4.37
CA GLN A 12 3.32 7.21 5.58
C GLN A 12 3.42 8.72 5.31
N LYS A 13 4.38 9.14 4.49
CA LYS A 13 4.58 10.54 4.11
C LYS A 13 3.39 11.11 3.34
N LYS A 14 2.89 10.42 2.32
CA LYS A 14 1.74 10.92 1.51
C LYS A 14 0.45 10.93 2.32
N LEU A 15 0.26 9.95 3.20
CA LEU A 15 -0.94 9.84 4.04
C LEU A 15 -0.88 10.69 5.30
N GLY A 16 0.31 11.16 5.68
CA GLY A 16 0.54 11.89 6.94
C GLY A 16 0.32 11.00 8.17
N ARG A 17 0.59 9.70 8.08
CA ARG A 17 0.27 8.70 9.13
C ARG A 17 1.48 7.83 9.42
N ARG A 18 1.86 7.71 10.70
CA ARG A 18 3.00 6.89 11.17
C ARG A 18 2.66 6.01 12.38
N ASP A 19 1.44 6.13 12.88
CA ASP A 19 0.84 5.42 14.02
C ASP A 19 0.37 3.99 13.68
N LEU A 20 0.35 3.63 12.40
CA LEU A 20 -0.07 2.31 11.95
C LEU A 20 1.12 1.48 11.47
N SER A 21 1.06 0.17 11.75
CA SER A 21 1.90 -0.81 11.05
C SER A 21 1.59 -0.80 9.55
N GLU A 22 2.53 -1.25 8.72
CA GLU A 22 2.41 -1.18 7.27
C GLU A 22 1.14 -1.86 6.76
N ARG A 23 0.89 -3.08 7.25
CA ARG A 23 -0.31 -3.83 6.89
C ARG A 23 -1.59 -3.08 7.26
N LYS A 24 -1.65 -2.46 8.43
CA LYS A 24 -2.81 -1.66 8.87
C LYS A 24 -2.95 -0.39 8.03
N LEU A 25 -1.84 0.27 7.71
CA LEU A 25 -1.81 1.47 6.88
C LEU A 25 -2.37 1.18 5.49
N PHE A 26 -1.89 0.14 4.79
CA PHE A 26 -2.37 -0.20 3.45
C PHE A 26 -3.83 -0.68 3.44
N ASN A 27 -4.22 -1.50 4.43
CA ASN A 27 -5.60 -1.94 4.58
C ASN A 27 -6.56 -0.77 4.78
N ASP A 28 -6.18 0.21 5.60
CA ASP A 28 -6.98 1.40 5.83
C ASP A 28 -6.99 2.33 4.60
N ALA A 29 -5.82 2.59 4.01
CA ALA A 29 -5.62 3.53 2.91
C ALA A 29 -6.36 3.11 1.64
N PHE A 30 -6.33 1.83 1.27
CA PHE A 30 -7.02 1.30 0.10
C PHE A 30 -8.47 0.87 0.36
N SER A 31 -8.98 1.01 1.59
CA SER A 31 -10.39 0.72 1.85
C SER A 31 -11.33 1.66 1.05
N THR A 32 -12.48 1.15 0.63
CA THR A 32 -13.52 1.92 -0.07
C THR A 32 -14.33 2.82 0.88
N ASN A 33 -14.08 2.73 2.18
CA ASN A 33 -14.70 3.55 3.21
C ASN A 33 -14.41 5.05 2.99
N PRO A 34 -15.30 5.95 3.42
CA PRO A 34 -15.05 7.38 3.40
C PRO A 34 -13.78 7.78 4.15
N ALA A 35 -13.10 8.83 3.68
CA ALA A 35 -12.00 9.44 4.40
C ALA A 35 -12.51 10.09 5.70
N LYS A 36 -11.75 9.92 6.79
CA LYS A 36 -12.03 10.51 8.10
C LYS A 36 -10.91 11.49 8.49
N PRO A 37 -11.12 12.38 9.47
CA PRO A 37 -10.03 13.18 10.05
C PRO A 37 -8.85 12.28 10.43
N GLY A 38 -7.65 12.61 9.94
CA GLY A 38 -6.44 11.81 10.12
C GLY A 38 -6.40 10.49 9.34
N ALA A 39 -7.48 10.03 8.68
CA ALA A 39 -7.49 8.78 7.91
C ALA A 39 -7.85 9.04 6.44
N SER A 40 -6.95 9.76 5.77
CA SER A 40 -7.01 9.98 4.31
C SER A 40 -6.91 8.65 3.57
N LYS A 41 -7.51 8.59 2.38
CA LYS A 41 -7.59 7.36 1.58
C LYS A 41 -6.87 7.53 0.25
N LEU A 42 -6.28 6.45 -0.22
CA LEU A 42 -5.72 6.37 -1.57
C LEU A 42 -6.83 5.98 -2.53
N ARG A 43 -6.93 6.70 -3.64
CA ARG A 43 -7.92 6.48 -4.69
C ARG A 43 -7.24 6.20 -6.01
N LEU A 44 -7.45 4.98 -6.52
CA LEU A 44 -6.96 4.54 -7.84
C LEU A 44 -7.87 4.97 -8.99
N ALA A 45 -9.14 5.25 -8.67
CA ALA A 45 -10.14 5.67 -9.62
C ALA A 45 -11.13 6.61 -8.92
N LYS A 46 -11.86 7.40 -9.72
CA LYS A 46 -12.97 8.20 -9.22
C LYS A 46 -14.04 7.27 -8.64
N LYS A 47 -14.60 7.63 -7.49
CA LYS A 47 -15.74 6.92 -6.91
C LYS A 47 -16.98 7.20 -7.75
N ASP A 48 -17.30 6.29 -8.64
CA ASP A 48 -18.46 6.32 -9.55
C ASP A 48 -19.61 5.41 -9.10
N GLY A 49 -19.40 4.62 -8.05
CA GLY A 49 -20.38 3.67 -7.51
C GLY A 49 -20.39 2.32 -8.23
N GLY A 50 -19.52 2.10 -9.21
CA GLY A 50 -19.41 0.83 -9.94
C GLY A 50 -18.52 -0.19 -9.24
N ASP A 51 -18.71 -1.46 -9.60
CA ASP A 51 -17.93 -2.58 -9.08
C ASP A 51 -16.44 -2.48 -9.46
N THR A 52 -16.13 -1.87 -10.61
CA THR A 52 -14.75 -1.61 -11.05
C THR A 52 -13.98 -0.80 -10.02
N TYR A 53 -14.58 0.25 -9.44
CA TYR A 53 -13.97 1.02 -8.37
C TYR A 53 -13.65 0.13 -7.16
N ALA A 54 -14.62 -0.68 -6.71
CA ALA A 54 -14.43 -1.55 -5.56
C ALA A 54 -13.35 -2.61 -5.80
N ASN A 55 -13.40 -3.26 -6.95
CA ASN A 55 -12.47 -4.32 -7.35
C ASN A 55 -11.04 -3.82 -7.47
N LEU A 56 -10.81 -2.63 -8.05
CA LEU A 56 -9.47 -2.04 -8.15
C LEU A 56 -8.85 -1.79 -6.77
N HIS A 57 -9.62 -1.21 -5.86
CA HIS A 57 -9.14 -0.90 -4.51
C HIS A 57 -8.94 -2.17 -3.68
N GLN A 58 -9.82 -3.16 -3.81
CA GLN A 58 -9.67 -4.47 -3.18
C GLN A 58 -8.42 -5.20 -3.70
N GLY A 59 -8.19 -5.19 -5.02
CA GLY A 59 -7.01 -5.79 -5.64
C GLY A 59 -5.71 -5.14 -5.15
N ALA A 60 -5.65 -3.81 -5.11
CA ALA A 60 -4.48 -3.09 -4.61
C ALA A 60 -4.20 -3.39 -3.12
N ARG A 61 -5.26 -3.49 -2.31
CA ARG A 61 -5.15 -3.90 -0.91
C ARG A 61 -4.60 -5.32 -0.77
N ALA A 62 -5.17 -6.27 -1.50
CA ALA A 62 -4.75 -7.68 -1.45
C ALA A 62 -3.30 -7.85 -1.95
N PHE A 63 -2.92 -7.11 -2.99
CA PHE A 63 -1.56 -7.08 -3.50
C PHE A 63 -0.56 -6.57 -2.45
N ALA A 64 -0.85 -5.42 -1.81
CA ALA A 64 -0.02 -4.90 -0.74
C ALA A 64 0.08 -5.90 0.44
N GLU A 65 -1.04 -6.47 0.88
CA GLU A 65 -1.04 -7.43 2.00
C GLU A 65 -0.22 -8.70 1.67
N GLY A 66 -0.40 -9.27 0.48
CA GLY A 66 0.38 -10.42 0.02
C GLY A 66 1.88 -10.12 -0.08
N LEU A 67 2.24 -8.92 -0.52
CA LEU A 67 3.63 -8.49 -0.63
C LEU A 67 4.31 -8.36 0.74
N TYR A 68 3.65 -7.71 1.70
CA TYR A 68 4.20 -7.57 3.05
C TYR A 68 4.24 -8.91 3.81
N ALA A 69 3.24 -9.77 3.61
CA ALA A 69 3.17 -11.07 4.27
C ALA A 69 4.13 -12.10 3.66
N GLY A 70 4.20 -12.20 2.32
CA GLY A 70 4.92 -13.25 1.60
C GLY A 70 6.34 -12.89 1.19
N ILE A 71 6.65 -11.60 1.02
CA ILE A 71 7.99 -11.16 0.59
C ILE A 71 8.73 -10.54 1.76
N ARG A 72 8.15 -9.50 2.39
CA ARG A 72 8.86 -8.74 3.42
C ARG A 72 9.10 -9.54 4.69
N ASN A 73 8.05 -10.17 5.23
CA ASN A 73 8.16 -10.90 6.50
C ASN A 73 9.24 -12.01 6.42
N PRO A 74 9.20 -12.94 5.44
CA PRO A 74 10.22 -13.96 5.32
C PRO A 74 11.63 -13.38 5.16
N GLY A 75 11.83 -12.37 4.29
CA GLY A 75 13.16 -11.80 4.10
C GLY A 75 13.67 -10.89 5.24
N MET A 76 12.84 -10.58 6.24
CA MET A 76 13.28 -9.99 7.51
C MET A 76 13.67 -11.06 8.54
N HIS A 77 13.01 -12.22 8.53
CA HIS A 77 13.28 -13.33 9.45
C HIS A 77 14.43 -14.23 8.97
N GLN A 78 14.61 -14.37 7.66
CA GLN A 78 15.67 -15.14 7.01
C GLN A 78 16.22 -14.27 5.87
N PRO A 79 17.26 -13.46 6.12
CA PRO A 79 17.84 -12.63 5.07
C PRO A 79 18.40 -13.54 3.98
N GLN A 80 17.68 -13.67 2.86
CA GLN A 80 18.13 -14.48 1.74
C GLN A 80 19.32 -13.80 1.06
N GLU A 81 20.44 -14.50 1.00
CA GLU A 81 21.70 -13.94 0.51
C GLU A 81 21.71 -13.63 -1.00
N ASN A 82 20.76 -14.12 -1.81
CA ASN A 82 20.89 -14.06 -3.28
C ASN A 82 19.62 -13.91 -4.15
N HIS A 83 18.43 -13.56 -3.62
CA HIS A 83 17.20 -13.51 -4.44
C HIS A 83 16.39 -12.19 -4.33
N GLY A 84 17.01 -11.06 -4.67
CA GLY A 84 16.38 -9.74 -4.55
C GLY A 84 15.57 -9.24 -5.77
N GLY A 85 15.76 -9.80 -6.96
CA GLY A 85 15.25 -9.20 -8.21
C GLY A 85 13.73 -9.12 -8.31
N GLN A 86 13.03 -10.26 -8.20
CA GLN A 86 11.56 -10.30 -8.30
C GLN A 86 10.88 -9.59 -7.12
N GLN A 87 11.48 -9.69 -5.93
CA GLN A 87 11.01 -9.00 -4.73
C GLN A 87 11.09 -7.49 -4.90
N GLN A 88 12.21 -6.98 -5.43
CA GLN A 88 12.43 -5.57 -5.74
C GLN A 88 11.45 -5.05 -6.80
N LEU A 89 11.19 -5.82 -7.86
CA LEU A 89 10.22 -5.44 -8.89
C LEU A 89 8.79 -5.36 -8.33
N ALA A 90 8.38 -6.33 -7.52
CA ALA A 90 7.06 -6.32 -6.89
C ALA A 90 6.89 -5.13 -5.92
N LEU A 91 7.96 -4.81 -5.18
CA LEU A 91 8.05 -3.62 -4.33
C LEU A 91 7.93 -2.33 -5.17
N GLN A 92 8.67 -2.21 -6.26
CA GLN A 92 8.59 -1.06 -7.18
C GLN A 92 7.19 -0.90 -7.77
N GLN A 93 6.53 -1.99 -8.15
CA GLN A 93 5.15 -1.94 -8.66
C GLN A 93 4.18 -1.40 -7.59
N THR A 94 4.35 -1.81 -6.34
CA THR A 94 3.55 -1.27 -5.21
C THR A 94 3.78 0.23 -5.02
N LEU A 95 5.03 0.67 -5.13
CA LEU A 95 5.39 2.08 -5.05
C LEU A 95 4.72 2.90 -6.16
N LEU A 96 4.71 2.35 -7.39
CA LEU A 96 4.05 3.00 -8.52
C LEU A 96 2.54 3.12 -8.27
N THR A 97 1.87 2.03 -7.86
CA THR A 97 0.44 2.07 -7.50
C THR A 97 0.15 3.18 -6.50
N PHE A 98 1.02 3.33 -5.50
CA PHE A 98 0.90 4.39 -4.50
C PHE A 98 1.05 5.81 -5.08
N TYR A 99 2.04 6.05 -5.93
CA TYR A 99 2.23 7.37 -6.55
C TYR A 99 1.09 7.73 -7.49
N MET A 100 0.50 6.75 -8.19
CA MET A 100 -0.64 6.94 -9.09
C MET A 100 -1.97 7.21 -8.37
N CYS A 101 -2.06 7.02 -7.05
CA CYS A 101 -3.28 7.29 -6.28
C CYS A 101 -3.46 8.77 -5.96
N ASP A 102 -4.69 9.26 -6.05
CA ASP A 102 -5.10 10.51 -5.43
C ASP A 102 -5.33 10.33 -3.93
N VAL A 103 -4.98 11.37 -3.16
CA VAL A 103 -5.25 11.40 -1.72
C VAL A 103 -6.62 12.03 -1.48
N SER A 104 -7.61 11.21 -1.15
CA SER A 104 -8.91 11.67 -0.70
C SER A 104 -8.84 12.05 0.78
N ARG A 105 -9.00 13.35 1.05
CA ARG A 105 -9.07 13.90 2.41
C ARG A 105 -10.52 14.12 2.83
N HIS A 106 -10.78 14.03 4.14
CA HIS A 106 -12.03 14.51 4.71
C HIS A 106 -12.12 16.03 4.51
N ARG A 107 -13.26 16.52 4.02
CA ARG A 107 -13.52 17.96 3.89
C ARG A 107 -13.95 18.54 5.22
#